data_AF-A0A8B7DZC0-F1
#
_entry.id   AF-A0A8B7DZC0-F1
#
_cell.length_a   1.000
_cell.length_b   1.000
_cell.length_c   1.000
_cell.angle_alpha   90.00
_cell.angle_beta   90.00
_cell.angle_gamma   90.00
#
_symmetry.space_group_name_H-M   'P 1'
#
loop_
_entity.id
_entity.type
_entity.pdbx_description
1 polymer ?
#
loop_
_entity_poly.entity_id
_entity_poly.type
_entity_poly.pdbx_seq_one_letter_code
_entity_poly.pdbx_strand_id
1 'polypeptide(L)'
;MAFAKDLKNPKLRFFEVKNTKEANILCLTSIGLLHLKANKLEETKSVIKEAQNLLDTLDGITTVHGRFYDLSSTYSKISGQFNEYYRDALRFLGCMDISTLEEKDLQQRAFNLSLAALLGNEVYNFGELLAHEVLQHLKKTDFAWLIDVLFAFNSG
;
A
#
# COMPACT_ATOMS: atom_id res chain seq x y z
N MET A 1 -9.93 37.35 24.14
CA MET A 1 -10.47 37.13 22.78
C MET A 1 -9.37 37.35 21.72
N ALA A 2 -8.35 36.48 21.66
CA ALA A 2 -7.25 36.62 20.69
C ALA A 2 -6.86 35.30 19.98
N PHE A 3 -7.61 34.22 20.18
CA PHE A 3 -7.31 32.90 19.58
C PHE A 3 -8.17 32.54 18.35
N ALA A 4 -9.12 33.40 17.96
CA ALA A 4 -10.10 33.10 16.91
C ALA A 4 -9.82 33.76 15.56
N LYS A 5 -8.69 34.45 15.37
CA LYS A 5 -8.36 35.15 14.12
C LYS A 5 -7.35 34.45 13.22
N ASP A 6 -6.64 33.43 13.70
CA ASP A 6 -5.59 32.76 12.93
C ASP A 6 -6.08 31.58 12.06
N LEU A 7 -7.38 31.27 12.07
CA LEU A 7 -7.98 30.19 11.29
C LEU A 7 -8.44 30.60 9.87
N LYS A 8 -8.18 31.83 9.42
CA LYS A 8 -8.67 32.37 8.13
C LYS A 8 -7.59 32.62 7.08
N ASN A 9 -6.36 32.14 7.27
CA ASN A 9 -5.30 32.34 6.30
C ASN A 9 -4.85 30.99 5.69
N PRO A 10 -5.24 30.64 4.45
CA PRO A 10 -4.86 29.37 3.82
C PRO A 10 -3.36 29.28 3.45
N LYS A 11 -2.56 30.28 3.80
CA LYS A 11 -1.13 30.41 3.44
C LYS A 11 -0.13 30.00 4.52
N LEU A 12 -0.55 29.40 5.66
CA LEU A 12 0.32 29.25 6.83
C LEU A 12 0.70 27.83 7.26
N ARG A 13 0.49 26.78 6.44
CA ARG A 13 1.04 25.43 6.74
C ARG A 13 1.61 24.64 5.56
N PHE A 14 1.94 25.30 4.46
CA PHE A 14 2.91 24.77 3.51
C PHE A 14 4.25 25.39 3.91
N PHE A 15 4.88 24.82 4.95
CA PHE A 15 6.33 24.97 5.09
C PHE A 15 6.90 24.66 3.71
N GLU A 16 7.70 25.58 3.16
CA GLU A 16 8.39 25.43 1.89
C GLU A 16 9.03 24.05 1.82
N VAL A 17 8.32 23.10 1.22
CA VAL A 17 8.89 21.79 1.01
C VAL A 17 9.86 22.03 -0.12
N LYS A 18 11.16 22.03 0.22
CA LYS A 18 12.25 22.03 -0.76
C LYS A 18 11.80 21.17 -1.93
N ASN A 19 11.86 21.76 -3.12
CA ASN A 19 11.27 21.33 -4.39
C ASN A 19 11.79 19.96 -4.88
N THR A 20 11.65 18.95 -4.03
CA THR A 20 12.14 17.59 -4.20
C THR A 20 10.92 16.78 -4.60
N LYS A 21 11.00 16.12 -5.75
CA LYS A 21 9.92 15.28 -6.29
C LYS A 21 9.32 14.31 -5.26
N GLU A 22 10.17 13.78 -4.37
CA GLU A 22 9.78 12.92 -3.24
C GLU A 22 8.76 13.56 -2.30
N ALA A 23 8.94 14.84 -1.97
CA ALA A 23 8.00 15.56 -1.12
C ALA A 23 6.63 15.71 -1.77
N ASN A 24 6.59 15.98 -3.07
CA ASN A 24 5.33 16.05 -3.81
C ASN A 24 4.62 14.70 -3.79
N ILE A 25 5.34 13.59 -3.95
CA ILE A 25 4.78 12.24 -3.86
C ILE A 25 4.21 11.97 -2.46
N LEU A 26 4.92 12.37 -1.40
CA LEU A 26 4.42 12.23 -0.01
C LEU A 26 3.16 13.08 0.26
N CYS A 27 3.11 14.29 -0.28
CA CYS A 27 1.93 15.14 -0.20
C CYS A 27 0.74 14.52 -0.94
N LEU A 28 0.95 14.06 -2.18
CA LEU A 28 -0.09 13.41 -2.99
C LEU A 28 -0.60 12.13 -2.33
N THR A 29 0.30 11.29 -1.82
CA THR A 29 -0.11 10.07 -1.09
C THR A 29 -0.92 10.41 0.17
N SER A 30 -0.51 11.43 0.92
CA SER A 30 -1.28 11.91 2.08
C SER A 30 -2.68 12.42 1.68
N ILE A 31 -2.78 13.17 0.58
CA ILE A 31 -4.07 13.62 0.03
C ILE A 31 -4.93 12.42 -0.40
N GLY A 32 -4.34 11.44 -1.07
CA GLY A 32 -5.02 10.22 -1.50
C GLY A 32 -5.59 9.42 -0.33
N LEU A 33 -4.87 9.33 0.79
CA LEU A 33 -5.35 8.71 2.03
C LEU A 33 -6.55 9.47 2.63
N LEU A 34 -6.55 10.80 2.57
CA LEU A 34 -7.68 11.61 3.02
C LEU A 34 -8.90 11.42 2.11
N HIS A 35 -8.72 11.36 0.80
CA HIS A 35 -9.79 11.07 -0.14
C HIS A 35 -10.37 9.66 0.05
N LEU A 36 -9.52 8.65 0.30
CA LEU A 36 -9.98 7.30 0.65
C LEU A 36 -10.87 7.30 1.90
N LYS A 37 -10.44 8.01 2.96
CA LYS A 37 -11.24 8.15 4.18
C LYS A 37 -12.56 8.89 3.95
N ALA A 38 -12.59 9.82 2.98
CA ALA A 38 -13.79 10.52 2.56
C ALA A 38 -14.66 9.74 1.55
N ASN A 39 -14.29 8.48 1.25
CA ASN A 39 -14.96 7.60 0.28
C ASN A 39 -15.02 8.17 -1.16
N LYS A 40 -14.02 9.00 -1.52
CA LYS A 40 -13.88 9.67 -2.81
C LYS A 40 -12.95 8.89 -3.74
N LEU A 41 -13.45 7.77 -4.29
CA LEU A 41 -12.63 6.81 -5.03
C LEU A 41 -12.09 7.37 -6.36
N GLU A 42 -12.90 8.14 -7.10
CA GLU A 42 -12.48 8.71 -8.38
C GLU A 42 -11.36 9.74 -8.20
N GLU A 43 -11.47 10.61 -7.19
CA GLU A 43 -10.43 11.57 -6.85
C GLU A 43 -9.17 10.87 -6.33
N THR A 44 -9.30 9.83 -5.52
CA THR A 44 -8.15 9.01 -5.10
C THR A 44 -7.45 8.41 -6.32
N LYS A 45 -8.17 7.85 -7.28
CA LYS A 45 -7.60 7.26 -8.49
C LYS A 45 -6.79 8.28 -9.30
N SER A 46 -7.31 9.49 -9.45
CA SER A 46 -6.59 10.58 -10.12
C SER A 46 -5.28 10.92 -9.40
N VAL A 47 -5.33 11.03 -8.07
CA VAL A 47 -4.16 11.35 -7.24
C VAL A 47 -3.12 10.22 -7.28
N ILE A 48 -3.54 8.95 -7.25
CA ILE A 48 -2.64 7.80 -7.39
C ILE A 48 -1.93 7.83 -8.74
N LYS A 49 -2.64 8.11 -9.84
CA LYS A 49 -2.05 8.20 -11.17
C LYS A 49 -1.01 9.32 -11.27
N GLU A 50 -1.31 10.48 -10.69
CA GLU A 50 -0.37 11.60 -10.63
C GLU A 50 0.88 11.24 -9.81
N ALA A 51 0.69 10.62 -8.65
CA ALA A 51 1.79 10.16 -7.80
C ALA A 51 2.64 9.08 -8.48
N GLN A 52 2.03 8.15 -9.23
CA GLN A 52 2.74 7.13 -10.00
C GLN A 52 3.62 7.75 -11.08
N ASN A 53 3.09 8.71 -11.85
CA ASN A 53 3.87 9.38 -12.89
C ASN A 53 5.09 10.10 -12.31
N LEU A 54 4.96 10.70 -11.12
CA LEU A 54 6.10 11.33 -10.44
C LEU A 54 7.10 10.30 -9.91
N LEU A 55 6.59 9.19 -9.36
CA LEU A 55 7.38 8.07 -8.87
C LEU A 55 8.24 7.44 -9.98
N ASP A 56 7.68 7.27 -11.18
CA ASP A 56 8.38 6.72 -12.35
C ASP A 56 9.53 7.61 -12.84
N THR A 57 9.57 8.89 -12.43
CA THR A 57 10.68 9.81 -12.74
C THR A 57 11.78 9.84 -11.67
N LEU A 58 11.61 9.06 -10.59
CA LEU A 58 12.63 8.89 -9.56
C LEU A 58 13.52 7.69 -9.91
N ASP A 59 14.83 7.90 -9.82
CA ASP A 59 15.80 6.82 -9.95
C ASP A 59 15.99 6.13 -8.58
N GLY A 60 15.68 4.84 -8.52
CA GLY A 60 15.93 3.99 -7.36
C GLY A 60 14.76 3.89 -6.38
N ILE A 61 14.86 2.92 -5.46
CA ILE A 61 13.86 2.66 -4.43
C ILE A 61 14.14 3.56 -3.23
N THR A 62 13.17 4.40 -2.89
CA THR A 62 13.23 5.34 -1.77
C THR A 62 12.07 5.11 -0.81
N THR A 63 12.10 5.74 0.37
CA THR A 63 11.05 5.59 1.40
C THR A 63 9.67 6.04 0.92
N VAL A 64 9.59 6.86 -0.15
CA VAL A 64 8.31 7.29 -0.72
C VAL A 64 7.58 6.16 -1.45
N HIS A 65 8.31 5.17 -1.97
CA HIS A 65 7.74 4.01 -2.65
C HIS A 65 6.87 3.18 -1.70
N GLY A 66 7.35 2.95 -0.47
CA GLY A 66 6.56 2.24 0.55
C GLY A 66 5.24 2.96 0.85
N ARG A 67 5.25 4.29 1.02
CA ARG A 67 4.01 5.06 1.27
C ARG A 67 3.06 5.07 0.08
N PHE A 68 3.61 5.12 -1.12
CA PHE A 68 2.84 5.06 -2.35
C PHE A 68 2.16 3.69 -2.54
N TYR A 69 2.91 2.59 -2.43
CA TYR A 69 2.35 1.24 -2.58
C TYR A 69 1.36 0.88 -1.46
N ASP A 70 1.51 1.44 -0.25
CA ASP A 70 0.52 1.28 0.83
C ASP A 70 -0.81 1.96 0.47
N LEU A 71 -0.78 3.17 -0.08
CA LEU A 71 -1.98 3.84 -0.59
C LEU A 71 -2.61 3.08 -1.75
N SER A 72 -1.80 2.71 -2.75
CA SER A 72 -2.27 2.03 -3.96
C SER A 72 -2.91 0.69 -3.63
N SER A 73 -2.24 -0.13 -2.82
CA SER A 73 -2.81 -1.40 -2.36
C SER A 73 -4.09 -1.18 -1.53
N THR A 74 -4.15 -0.20 -0.64
CA THR A 74 -5.40 0.09 0.10
C THR A 74 -6.54 0.46 -0.85
N TYR A 75 -6.27 1.27 -1.88
CA TYR A 75 -7.25 1.63 -2.89
C TYR A 75 -7.73 0.42 -3.71
N SER A 76 -6.82 -0.41 -4.21
CA SER A 76 -7.17 -1.61 -5.00
C SER A 76 -7.93 -2.63 -4.17
N LYS A 77 -7.61 -2.77 -2.87
CA LYS A 77 -8.36 -3.60 -1.93
C LYS A 77 -9.81 -3.14 -1.79
N ILE A 78 -10.04 -1.84 -1.61
CA ILE A 78 -11.39 -1.27 -1.48
C ILE A 78 -12.14 -1.36 -2.81
N SER A 79 -11.45 -1.19 -3.93
CA SER A 79 -12.02 -1.24 -5.28
C SER A 79 -12.29 -2.66 -5.78
N GLY A 80 -11.91 -3.70 -5.04
CA GLY A 80 -12.09 -5.11 -5.42
C GLY A 80 -11.14 -5.57 -6.54
N GLN A 81 -10.03 -4.88 -6.76
CA GLN A 81 -9.05 -5.18 -7.80
C GLN A 81 -7.93 -6.06 -7.23
N PHE A 82 -8.20 -7.37 -7.10
CA PHE A 82 -7.28 -8.32 -6.44
C PHE A 82 -5.92 -8.44 -7.13
N ASN A 83 -5.87 -8.42 -8.47
CA ASN A 83 -4.63 -8.50 -9.23
C ASN A 83 -3.71 -7.29 -8.97
N GLU A 84 -4.27 -6.08 -8.95
CA GLU A 84 -3.52 -4.85 -8.66
C GLU A 84 -3.08 -4.83 -7.20
N TYR A 85 -3.99 -5.20 -6.29
CA TYR A 85 -3.67 -5.32 -4.88
C TYR A 85 -2.48 -6.25 -4.65
N TYR A 86 -2.49 -7.44 -5.25
CA TYR A 86 -1.43 -8.42 -5.12
C TYR A 86 -0.07 -7.85 -5.54
N ARG A 87 -0.01 -7.22 -6.72
CA ARG A 87 1.23 -6.63 -7.25
C ARG A 87 1.75 -5.50 -6.35
N ASP A 88 0.89 -4.58 -5.93
CA ASP A 88 1.32 -3.43 -5.15
C ASP A 88 1.65 -3.80 -3.70
N ALA A 89 0.93 -4.75 -3.12
CA ALA A 89 1.23 -5.26 -1.79
C ALA A 89 2.57 -6.03 -1.75
N LEU A 90 2.93 -6.77 -2.80
CA LEU A 90 4.26 -7.38 -2.91
C LEU A 90 5.36 -6.32 -3.02
N ARG A 91 5.17 -5.29 -3.86
CA ARG A 91 6.13 -4.18 -3.97
C ARG A 91 6.30 -3.45 -2.65
N PHE A 92 5.21 -3.26 -1.91
CA PHE A 92 5.25 -2.70 -0.56
C PHE A 92 6.13 -3.53 0.37
N LEU A 93 5.95 -4.85 0.39
CA LEU A 93 6.76 -5.77 1.19
C LEU A 93 8.24 -5.75 0.77
N GLY A 94 8.54 -5.60 -0.52
CA GLY A 94 9.91 -5.47 -1.01
C GLY A 94 10.58 -4.14 -0.65
N CYS A 95 9.80 -3.08 -0.38
CA CYS A 95 10.33 -1.75 -0.03
C CYS A 95 10.44 -1.52 1.49
N MET A 96 9.83 -2.37 2.32
CA MET A 96 9.74 -2.17 3.77
C MET A 96 10.45 -3.25 4.55
N ASP A 97 11.08 -2.86 5.65
CA ASP A 97 11.61 -3.82 6.61
C ASP A 97 10.46 -4.39 7.45
N ILE A 98 10.16 -5.66 7.23
CA ILE A 98 9.10 -6.44 7.87
C ILE A 98 9.23 -6.37 9.41
N SER A 99 10.45 -6.26 9.93
CA SER A 99 10.72 -6.21 11.37
C SER A 99 10.28 -4.91 12.05
N THR A 100 9.96 -3.87 11.27
CA THR A 100 9.47 -2.58 11.79
C THR A 100 7.95 -2.54 11.99
N LEU A 101 7.23 -3.54 11.47
CA LEU A 101 5.77 -3.63 11.52
C LEU A 101 5.32 -4.46 12.72
N GLU A 102 4.15 -4.13 13.26
CA GLU A 102 3.53 -4.93 14.32
C GLU A 102 3.11 -6.30 13.78
N GLU A 103 3.30 -7.36 14.58
CA GLU A 103 2.98 -8.73 14.16
C GLU A 103 1.52 -8.88 13.70
N LYS A 104 0.59 -8.16 14.33
CA LYS A 104 -0.83 -8.14 13.93
C LYS A 104 -1.04 -7.56 12.52
N ASP A 105 -0.33 -6.48 12.18
CA ASP A 105 -0.43 -5.86 10.86
C ASP A 105 0.17 -6.79 9.79
N LEU A 106 1.28 -7.46 10.11
CA LEU A 106 1.89 -8.47 9.24
C LEU A 106 0.95 -9.63 8.97
N GLN A 107 0.30 -10.17 10.01
CA GLN A 107 -0.69 -11.23 9.87
C GLN A 107 -1.86 -10.79 8.98
N GLN A 108 -2.38 -9.57 9.19
CA GLN A 108 -3.48 -9.06 8.38
C GLN A 108 -3.06 -8.82 6.92
N ARG A 109 -1.84 -8.33 6.68
CA ARG A 109 -1.28 -8.16 5.33
C ARG A 109 -1.07 -9.50 4.65
N ALA A 110 -0.47 -10.48 5.33
CA ALA A 110 -0.29 -11.85 4.83
C ALA A 110 -1.63 -12.46 4.42
N PHE A 111 -2.64 -12.37 5.29
CA PHE A 111 -3.98 -12.88 5.02
C PHE A 111 -4.62 -12.25 3.77
N ASN A 112 -4.63 -10.91 3.68
CA ASN A 112 -5.21 -10.22 2.52
C ASN A 112 -4.45 -10.56 1.23
N LEU A 113 -3.12 -10.65 1.30
CA LEU A 113 -2.26 -10.94 0.16
C LEU A 113 -2.50 -12.36 -0.37
N SER A 114 -2.56 -13.34 0.52
CA SER A 114 -2.89 -14.73 0.17
C SER A 114 -4.29 -14.85 -0.43
N LEU A 115 -5.30 -14.14 0.11
CA LEU A 115 -6.63 -14.11 -0.50
C LEU A 115 -6.63 -13.47 -1.89
N ALA A 116 -5.92 -12.36 -2.06
CA ALA A 116 -5.83 -11.71 -3.36
C ALA A 116 -5.08 -12.56 -4.38
N ALA A 117 -4.12 -13.39 -3.95
CA ALA A 117 -3.46 -14.36 -4.81
C ALA A 117 -4.45 -15.45 -5.29
N LEU A 118 -5.33 -15.94 -4.40
CA LEU A 118 -6.32 -16.96 -4.74
C LEU A 118 -7.50 -16.43 -5.57
N LEU A 119 -7.94 -15.21 -5.30
CA LEU A 119 -9.04 -14.54 -6.01
C LEU A 119 -8.57 -13.84 -7.29
N GLY A 120 -7.26 -13.70 -7.46
CA GLY A 120 -6.65 -13.01 -8.58
C GLY A 120 -6.60 -13.89 -9.83
N ASN A 121 -7.25 -13.45 -10.90
CA ASN A 121 -7.29 -14.19 -12.16
C ASN A 121 -5.98 -14.07 -12.97
N GLU A 122 -5.04 -13.22 -12.55
CA GLU A 122 -3.75 -13.00 -13.23
C GLU A 122 -2.55 -13.52 -12.41
N VAL A 123 -2.79 -14.11 -11.24
CA VAL A 123 -1.74 -14.54 -10.33
C VAL A 123 -1.49 -16.04 -10.53
N TYR A 124 -0.50 -16.37 -11.36
CA TYR A 124 -0.14 -17.75 -11.69
C TYR A 124 1.16 -18.21 -11.03
N ASN A 125 1.91 -17.30 -10.43
CA ASN A 125 3.18 -17.60 -9.78
C ASN A 125 3.09 -17.30 -8.28
N PHE A 126 2.72 -18.31 -7.51
CA PHE A 126 2.70 -18.26 -6.05
C PHE A 126 4.10 -18.44 -5.46
N GLY A 127 5.10 -18.85 -6.24
CA GLY A 127 6.45 -19.15 -5.76
C GLY A 127 7.13 -17.98 -5.04
N GLU A 128 6.95 -16.76 -5.55
CA GLU A 128 7.49 -15.55 -4.92
C GLU A 128 6.82 -15.26 -3.56
N LEU A 129 5.50 -15.40 -3.49
CA LEU A 129 4.76 -15.25 -2.23
C LEU A 129 5.12 -16.35 -1.22
N LEU A 130 5.21 -17.60 -1.68
CA LEU A 130 5.51 -18.77 -0.85
C LEU A 130 6.92 -18.73 -0.26
N ALA A 131 7.87 -18.10 -0.95
CA ALA A 131 9.22 -17.88 -0.46
C ALA A 131 9.32 -16.73 0.57
N HIS A 132 8.30 -15.88 0.67
CA HIS A 132 8.35 -14.67 1.49
C HIS A 132 8.04 -14.94 2.98
N GLU A 133 8.86 -14.40 3.88
CA GLU A 133 8.75 -14.61 5.34
C GLU A 133 7.42 -14.12 5.94
N VAL A 134 6.73 -13.22 5.25
CA VAL A 134 5.40 -12.70 5.64
C VAL A 134 4.38 -13.82 5.87
N LEU A 135 4.47 -14.93 5.14
CA LEU A 135 3.57 -16.08 5.35
C LEU A 135 3.87 -16.84 6.64
N GLN A 136 5.09 -16.79 7.16
CA GLN A 136 5.43 -17.46 8.41
C GLN A 136 4.66 -16.87 9.59
N HIS A 137 4.36 -15.57 9.54
CA HIS A 137 3.52 -14.90 10.56
C HIS A 137 2.08 -15.41 10.54
N LEU A 138 1.58 -15.86 9.39
CA LEU A 138 0.24 -16.42 9.25
C LEU A 138 0.11 -17.83 9.87
N LYS A 139 1.20 -18.61 9.91
CA LYS A 139 1.25 -19.94 10.56
C LYS A 139 0.92 -19.89 12.06
N LYS A 140 1.16 -18.76 12.72
CA LYS A 140 0.89 -18.56 14.15
C LYS A 140 -0.57 -18.23 14.45
N THR A 141 -1.41 -18.14 13.42
CA THR A 141 -2.83 -17.77 13.53
C THR A 141 -3.72 -18.91 13.07
N ASP A 142 -5.02 -18.77 13.31
CA ASP A 142 -6.04 -19.71 12.82
C ASP A 142 -6.13 -19.78 11.28
N PHE A 143 -5.42 -18.91 10.56
CA PHE A 143 -5.38 -18.85 9.10
C PHE A 143 -4.26 -19.68 8.47
N ALA A 144 -3.59 -20.54 9.24
CA ALA A 144 -2.52 -21.41 8.72
C ALA A 144 -2.95 -22.25 7.50
N TRP A 145 -4.23 -22.66 7.43
CA TRP A 145 -4.81 -23.39 6.30
C TRP A 145 -4.66 -22.67 4.96
N LEU A 146 -4.55 -21.34 4.96
CA LEU A 146 -4.43 -20.54 3.74
C LEU A 146 -3.09 -20.79 3.04
N ILE A 147 -2.04 -21.11 3.80
CA ILE A 147 -0.74 -21.48 3.27
C ILE A 147 -0.82 -22.85 2.60
N ASP A 148 -1.51 -23.80 3.22
CA ASP A 148 -1.69 -25.15 2.66
C ASP A 148 -2.48 -25.09 1.34
N VAL A 149 -3.51 -24.22 1.26
CA VAL A 149 -4.26 -23.98 0.03
C VAL A 149 -3.38 -23.36 -1.06
N LEU A 150 -2.52 -22.40 -0.72
CA LEU A 150 -1.57 -21.83 -1.69
C LEU A 150 -0.56 -22.87 -2.20
N PHE A 151 -0.06 -23.75 -1.33
CA PHE A 151 0.82 -24.84 -1.73
C PHE A 151 0.11 -25.87 -2.60
N ALA A 152 -1.16 -26.17 -2.31
CA ALA A 152 -1.98 -27.04 -3.14
C ALA A 152 -2.14 -26.46 -4.55
N PHE A 153 -2.56 -25.19 -4.65
CA PHE A 153 -2.69 -24.47 -5.93
C PHE A 153 -1.38 -24.39 -6.73
N ASN A 154 -0.25 -24.22 -6.04
CA ASN A 154 1.05 -24.20 -6.70
C ASN A 154 1.50 -25.58 -7.20
N SER A 155 0.92 -26.66 -6.66
CA SER A 155 1.30 -28.05 -6.97
C SER A 155 0.34 -28.75 -7.95
N GLY A 156 -0.83 -28.16 -8.24
CA GLY A 156 -1.82 -28.65 -9.22
C GLY A 156 -3.24 -28.66 -8.68
#